data_AF-A0A6A3MWQ6-F1
#
_entry.id   AF-A0A6A3MWQ6-F1
#
_cell.length_a   1.000
_cell.length_b   1.000
_cell.length_c   1.000
_cell.angle_alpha   90.00
_cell.angle_beta   90.00
_cell.angle_gamma   90.00
#
_symmetry.space_group_name_H-M   'P 1'
#
loop_
_entity.id
_entity.type
_entity.pdbx_description
1 polymer ?
#
loop_
_entity_poly.entity_id
_entity_poly.type
_entity_poly.pdbx_seq_one_letter_code
_entity_poly.pdbx_strand_id
1 'polypeptide(L)'
;MADLVAEPLPRVLHALEKTDEMNGAKRRQWLCKVCSAYAGAGVRSFETSFFCATCSRAKKGRVTLCNKPRRLAHGSSLTCDQVWHQSWKNGTAIPAELQHKIRFVSKRRAEVASEADEE
;
A
#
# COMPACT_ATOMS: atom_id res chain seq x y z
N MET A 1 -22.16 -26.91 30.53
CA MET A 1 -21.34 -25.70 30.31
C MET A 1 -21.45 -25.39 28.82
N ALA A 2 -22.00 -24.23 28.46
CA ALA A 2 -22.14 -23.86 27.06
C ALA A 2 -20.76 -23.53 26.49
N ASP A 3 -20.34 -24.32 25.51
CA ASP A 3 -19.09 -24.14 24.78
C ASP A 3 -19.22 -22.87 23.93
N LEU A 4 -18.62 -21.77 24.40
CA LEU A 4 -18.55 -20.52 23.66
C LEU A 4 -17.50 -20.67 22.56
N VAL A 5 -17.89 -21.32 21.47
CA VAL A 5 -17.10 -21.34 20.23
C VAL A 5 -17.05 -19.91 19.72
N ALA A 6 -15.95 -19.21 19.99
CA ALA A 6 -15.64 -17.95 19.37
C ALA A 6 -15.37 -18.22 17.88
N GLU A 7 -16.41 -18.14 17.06
CA GLU A 7 -16.28 -18.20 15.61
C GLU A 7 -15.26 -17.11 15.20
N PRO A 8 -14.17 -17.48 14.51
CA PRO A 8 -13.14 -16.49 14.17
C PRO A 8 -13.79 -15.42 13.32
N LEU A 9 -13.71 -14.17 13.79
CA LEU A 9 -14.30 -13.01 13.13
C LEU A 9 -13.98 -13.06 11.63
N PRO A 10 -14.97 -12.82 10.76
CA PRO A 10 -14.79 -12.93 9.32
C PRO A 10 -13.57 -12.11 8.92
N ARG A 11 -12.63 -12.74 8.20
CA ARG A 11 -11.44 -12.06 7.69
C ARG A 11 -11.90 -10.85 6.91
N VAL A 12 -11.63 -9.65 7.45
CA VAL A 12 -12.00 -8.40 6.79
C VAL A 12 -11.34 -8.42 5.41
N LEU A 13 -12.17 -8.45 4.37
CA LEU A 13 -11.79 -8.79 2.98
C LEU A 13 -10.69 -7.89 2.41
N HIS A 14 -10.43 -6.76 3.07
CA HIS A 14 -9.46 -5.75 2.70
C HIS A 14 -8.44 -5.41 3.79
N ALA A 15 -8.28 -6.25 4.82
CA ALA A 15 -7.29 -6.03 5.87
C ALA A 15 -5.87 -5.88 5.32
N LEU A 16 -5.10 -4.96 5.93
CA LEU A 16 -3.69 -4.80 5.60
C LEU A 16 -2.86 -5.90 6.23
N GLU A 17 -2.09 -6.58 5.40
CA GLU A 17 -1.16 -7.64 5.79
C GLU A 17 0.27 -7.12 5.64
N LYS A 18 1.16 -7.57 6.53
CA LYS A 18 2.58 -7.22 6.44
C LYS A 18 3.26 -8.18 5.47
N THR A 19 4.05 -7.65 4.53
CA THR A 19 4.81 -8.50 3.61
C THR A 19 5.86 -9.34 4.37
N ASP A 20 6.03 -10.58 3.91
CA ASP A 20 7.12 -11.47 4.30
C ASP A 20 8.33 -11.38 3.35
N GLU A 21 8.24 -10.54 2.31
CA GLU A 21 9.40 -10.23 1.47
C GLU A 21 10.48 -9.49 2.29
N MET A 22 11.70 -10.01 2.25
CA MET A 22 12.87 -9.38 2.86
C MET A 22 13.75 -8.73 1.79
N ASN A 23 14.49 -7.71 2.20
CA ASN A 23 15.59 -7.10 1.46
C ASN A 23 16.82 -7.13 2.38
N GLY A 24 17.64 -8.18 2.26
CA GLY A 24 18.65 -8.52 3.26
C GLY A 24 17.99 -8.77 4.63
N ALA A 25 18.48 -8.10 5.67
CA ALA A 25 17.98 -8.26 7.04
C ALA A 25 16.69 -7.47 7.36
N LYS A 26 16.18 -6.64 6.43
CA LYS A 26 15.02 -5.76 6.68
C LYS A 26 13.82 -6.20 5.85
N ARG A 27 12.61 -6.06 6.40
CA ARG A 27 11.37 -6.24 5.63
C ARG A 27 11.30 -5.27 4.48
N ARG A 28 11.00 -5.76 3.30
CA ARG A 28 10.88 -4.94 2.10
C ARG A 28 9.74 -3.93 2.27
N GLN A 29 10.05 -2.67 1.95
CA GLN A 29 9.08 -1.59 1.94
C GLN A 29 8.77 -1.18 0.49
N TRP A 30 7.56 -0.65 0.30
CA TRP A 30 7.05 -0.21 -0.99
C TRP A 30 6.32 1.12 -0.82
N LEU A 31 6.31 1.95 -1.86
CA LEU A 31 5.61 3.23 -1.83
C LEU A 31 4.10 3.02 -1.63
N CYS A 32 3.52 3.73 -0.66
CA CYS A 32 2.07 3.72 -0.44
C CYS A 32 1.35 4.36 -1.62
N LYS A 33 0.37 3.69 -2.23
CA LYS A 33 -0.31 4.17 -3.44
C LYS A 33 -0.99 5.51 -3.25
N VAL A 34 -1.70 5.67 -2.14
CA VAL A 34 -2.34 6.94 -1.78
C VAL A 34 -1.29 8.01 -1.51
N CYS A 35 -0.17 7.68 -0.85
CA CYS A 35 0.89 8.65 -0.63
C CYS A 35 1.58 9.10 -1.91
N SER A 36 1.84 8.19 -2.84
CA SER A 36 2.43 8.53 -4.13
C SER A 36 1.51 9.40 -4.98
N ALA A 37 0.20 9.15 -4.93
CA ALA A 37 -0.78 9.96 -5.66
C ALA A 37 -0.78 11.44 -5.21
N TYR A 38 -0.75 11.65 -3.90
CA TYR A 38 -0.74 13.01 -3.33
C TYR A 38 0.65 13.62 -3.19
N ALA A 39 1.72 12.89 -3.51
CA ALA A 39 3.06 13.45 -3.47
C ALA A 39 3.22 14.51 -4.58
N GLY A 40 3.88 15.61 -4.25
CA GLY A 40 4.31 16.61 -5.23
C GLY A 40 5.39 16.06 -6.16
N ALA A 41 5.61 16.72 -7.30
CA ALA A 41 6.70 16.37 -8.20
C ALA A 41 8.04 16.43 -7.46
N GLY A 42 8.87 15.39 -7.59
CA GLY A 42 10.17 15.29 -6.91
C GLY A 42 10.11 14.97 -5.41
N VAL A 43 8.92 14.86 -4.80
CA VAL A 43 8.79 14.54 -3.37
C VAL A 43 8.75 13.03 -3.16
N ARG A 44 9.64 12.52 -2.29
CA ARG A 44 9.63 11.11 -1.92
C ARG A 44 8.36 10.77 -1.14
N SER A 45 7.55 9.86 -1.67
CA SER A 45 6.33 9.39 -0.99
C SER A 45 6.65 8.42 0.15
N PHE A 46 5.71 8.26 1.09
CA PHE A 46 5.87 7.36 2.22
C PHE A 46 5.93 5.88 1.81
N GLU A 47 6.83 5.12 2.44
CA GLU A 47 7.02 3.69 2.20
C GLU A 47 6.42 2.85 3.34
N THR A 48 5.94 1.65 3.00
CA THR A 48 5.32 0.73 3.95
C THR A 48 5.51 -0.73 3.54
N SER A 49 5.50 -1.62 4.52
CA SER A 49 5.52 -3.07 4.34
C SER A 49 4.12 -3.67 4.32
N PHE A 50 3.10 -2.84 4.54
CA PHE A 50 1.70 -3.27 4.54
C PHE A 50 1.11 -3.23 3.14
N PHE A 51 0.32 -4.24 2.80
CA PHE A 51 -0.37 -4.34 1.53
C PHE A 51 -1.74 -5.00 1.71
N CYS A 52 -2.67 -4.70 0.81
CA CYS A 52 -3.97 -5.38 0.74
C CYS A 52 -3.88 -6.52 -0.27
N ALA A 53 -3.95 -7.77 0.19
CA ALA A 53 -3.84 -8.95 -0.68
C ALA A 53 -4.95 -8.99 -1.74
N THR A 54 -6.19 -8.69 -1.35
CA THR A 54 -7.35 -8.68 -2.24
C THR A 54 -7.23 -7.63 -3.33
N CYS A 55 -6.91 -6.38 -2.97
CA CYS A 55 -6.71 -5.33 -3.97
C CYS A 55 -5.50 -5.61 -4.87
N SER A 56 -4.46 -6.24 -4.33
CA SER A 56 -3.29 -6.61 -5.12
C SER A 56 -3.61 -7.64 -6.20
N ARG A 57 -4.45 -8.63 -5.87
CA ARG A 57 -4.98 -9.60 -6.84
C ARG A 57 -5.86 -8.92 -7.89
N ALA A 58 -6.80 -8.08 -7.46
CA ALA A 58 -7.72 -7.38 -8.35
C ALA A 58 -7.01 -6.43 -9.34
N LYS A 59 -5.95 -5.75 -8.90
CA LYS A 59 -5.19 -4.80 -9.72
C LYS A 59 -4.01 -5.43 -10.46
N LYS A 60 -3.83 -6.75 -10.37
CA LYS A 60 -2.69 -7.49 -10.97
C LYS A 60 -1.33 -6.87 -10.63
N GLY A 61 -1.19 -6.33 -9.42
CA GLY A 61 0.01 -5.63 -8.96
C GLY A 61 -0.11 -5.20 -7.51
N ARG A 62 1.02 -4.99 -6.84
CA ARG A 62 1.05 -4.77 -5.39
C ARG A 62 0.35 -3.47 -5.00
N VAL A 63 -0.65 -3.56 -4.13
CA VAL A 63 -1.39 -2.44 -3.53
C VAL A 63 -0.92 -2.27 -2.09
N THR A 64 0.08 -1.42 -1.93
CA THR A 64 0.69 -1.06 -0.64
C THR A 64 0.05 0.21 -0.08
N LEU A 65 -0.39 0.13 1.17
CA LEU A 65 -1.13 1.20 1.86
C LEU A 65 -0.60 1.34 3.28
N CYS A 66 -0.36 2.57 3.72
CA CYS A 66 0.04 2.81 5.10
C CYS A 66 -1.20 3.06 5.97
N ASN A 67 -1.20 2.55 7.20
CA ASN A 67 -2.26 2.84 8.15
C ASN A 67 -1.97 4.13 8.95
N LYS A 68 -1.52 5.18 8.27
CA LYS A 68 -1.27 6.49 8.88
C LYS A 68 -2.36 7.48 8.46
N PRO A 69 -2.94 8.23 9.43
CA PRO A 69 -3.91 9.27 9.11
C PRO A 69 -3.24 10.33 8.25
N ARG A 70 -3.93 10.76 7.19
CA ARG A 70 -3.49 11.85 6.35
C ARG A 70 -4.12 13.14 6.87
N ARG A 71 -3.31 14.18 7.11
CA ARG A 71 -3.85 15.55 7.21
C ARG A 71 -4.10 16.03 5.78
N LEU A 72 -5.33 15.89 5.31
CA LEU A 72 -5.79 16.58 4.11
C LEU A 72 -6.12 18.04 4.48
N ALA A 73 -5.95 18.96 3.52
CA ALA A 73 -6.23 20.38 3.71
C ALA A 73 -7.68 20.67 4.19
N HIS A 74 -8.59 19.71 4.00
CA HIS A 74 -9.99 19.79 4.39
C HIS A 74 -10.35 18.96 5.64
N GLY A 75 -9.38 18.67 6.52
CA GLY A 75 -9.68 18.16 7.87
C GLY A 75 -10.09 16.69 7.97
N SER A 76 -10.18 15.93 6.87
CA SER A 76 -10.43 14.49 6.96
C SER A 76 -9.20 13.76 7.49
N SER A 77 -9.32 13.05 8.61
CA SER A 77 -8.28 12.25 9.28
C SER A 77 -8.20 10.81 8.77
N LEU A 78 -8.73 10.53 7.58
CA LEU A 78 -8.74 9.17 7.02
C LEU A 78 -7.31 8.65 6.85
N THR A 79 -7.11 7.38 7.20
CA THR A 79 -5.86 6.68 6.90
C THR A 79 -5.77 6.39 5.40
N CYS A 80 -4.55 6.17 4.89
CA CYS A 80 -4.41 5.82 3.47
C CYS A 80 -5.11 4.50 3.10
N ASP A 81 -5.26 3.60 4.08
CA ASP A 81 -6.11 2.42 3.96
C ASP A 81 -7.58 2.81 3.69
N GLN A 82 -8.15 3.65 4.55
CA GLN A 82 -9.53 4.12 4.42
C GLN A 82 -9.76 4.92 3.14
N VAL A 83 -8.83 5.80 2.75
CA VAL A 83 -8.93 6.54 1.47
C VAL A 83 -9.01 5.58 0.29
N TRP A 84 -8.16 4.54 0.27
CA TRP A 84 -8.16 3.57 -0.82
C TRP A 84 -9.46 2.76 -0.89
N HIS A 85 -9.92 2.26 0.26
CA HIS A 85 -11.07 1.37 0.32
C HIS A 85 -12.41 2.11 0.24
N GLN A 86 -12.55 3.22 0.95
CA GLN A 86 -13.81 3.98 1.05
C GLN A 86 -13.92 5.01 -0.07
N SER A 87 -12.98 5.95 -0.14
CA SER A 87 -13.06 7.08 -1.09
C SER A 87 -12.79 6.64 -2.52
N TRP A 88 -11.79 5.78 -2.74
CA TRP A 88 -11.43 5.30 -4.08
C TRP A 88 -12.06 3.95 -4.43
N LYS A 89 -13.00 3.44 -3.62
CA LYS A 89 -13.74 2.20 -3.86
C LYS A 89 -12.81 1.04 -4.27
N ASN A 90 -11.85 0.70 -3.41
CA ASN A 90 -10.83 -0.33 -3.67
C ASN A 90 -9.94 -0.03 -4.89
N GLY A 91 -9.75 1.25 -5.20
CA GLY A 91 -8.98 1.73 -6.34
C GLY A 91 -9.74 1.72 -7.68
N THR A 92 -11.07 1.60 -7.68
CA THR A 92 -11.89 1.72 -8.90
C THR A 92 -12.36 3.14 -9.19
N ALA A 93 -12.46 3.97 -8.15
CA ALA A 93 -12.87 5.38 -8.22
C ALA A 93 -11.73 6.32 -7.83
N ILE A 94 -10.54 6.11 -8.40
CA ILE A 94 -9.39 6.99 -8.20
C ILE A 94 -9.65 8.30 -8.98
N PRO A 95 -9.47 9.48 -8.38
CA PRO A 95 -9.62 10.74 -9.09
C PRO A 95 -8.71 10.81 -10.33
N ALA A 96 -9.23 11.30 -11.45
CA ALA A 96 -8.56 11.27 -12.75
C ALA A 96 -7.21 12.02 -12.72
N GLU A 97 -7.15 13.12 -11.96
CA GLU A 97 -5.96 13.93 -11.73
C GLU A 97 -4.87 13.20 -10.93
N LEU A 98 -5.21 12.11 -10.24
CA LEU A 98 -4.28 11.31 -9.44
C LEU A 98 -3.93 9.98 -10.11
N GLN A 99 -4.76 9.49 -11.02
CA GLN A 99 -4.64 8.15 -11.60
C GLN A 99 -3.29 7.91 -12.29
N HIS A 100 -2.79 8.89 -13.05
CA HIS A 100 -1.52 8.79 -13.78
C HIS A 100 -0.28 8.70 -12.86
N LYS A 101 -0.41 9.08 -11.58
CA LYS A 101 0.67 9.03 -10.58
C LYS A 101 0.81 7.65 -9.93
N ILE A 102 -0.19 6.79 -10.08
CA ILE A 102 -0.24 5.48 -9.42
C ILE A 102 0.18 4.40 -10.41
N ARG A 103 1.23 3.66 -10.08
CA ARG A 103 1.69 2.52 -10.88
C ARG A 103 1.47 1.22 -10.12
N PHE A 104 0.89 0.21 -10.75
CA PHE A 104 0.77 -1.13 -10.19
C PHE A 104 1.93 -1.98 -10.68
N VAL A 105 2.80 -2.33 -9.74
CA VAL A 105 4.01 -3.10 -10.02
C VAL A 105 3.89 -4.41 -9.28
N SER A 106 3.98 -5.53 -10.01
CA SER A 106 3.90 -6.88 -9.47
C SER A 106 5.23 -7.34 -8.88
N LYS A 107 6.37 -6.91 -9.47
CA LYS A 107 7.73 -7.15 -8.96
C LYS A 107 8.57 -5.88 -9.15
N ARG A 108 9.40 -5.53 -8.17
CA ARG A 108 10.38 -4.44 -8.33
C ARG A 108 11.33 -4.87 -9.45
N ARG A 109 11.75 -3.95 -10.33
CA ARG A 109 12.88 -4.23 -11.23
C ARG A 109 14.04 -4.73 -10.36
N ALA A 110 14.77 -5.74 -10.83
CA ALA A 110 15.99 -6.17 -10.18
C ALA A 110 16.84 -4.92 -9.91
N GLU A 111 17.33 -4.77 -8.68
CA GLU A 111 18.33 -3.75 -8.40
C GLU A 111 19.51 -4.06 -9.32
N VAL A 112 19.80 -3.15 -10.25
CA VAL A 112 21.10 -3.16 -10.93
C VAL A 112 22.08 -2.92 -9.81
N ALA A 113 22.85 -3.96 -9.45
CA ALA A 113 24.02 -3.79 -8.61
C ALA A 113 24.87 -2.74 -9.30
N SER A 114 25.03 -1.58 -8.67
CA SER A 114 26.08 -0.66 -9.06
C SER A 114 27.38 -1.44 -8.93
N GLU A 115 27.98 -1.79 -10.06
CA GLU A 115 29.36 -2.23 -10.12
C GLU A 115 30.16 -1.05 -9.54
N ALA A 116 30.52 -1.17 -8.26
CA ALA A 116 31.57 -0.36 -7.69
C ALA A 116 32.85 -0.91 -8.29
N ASP A 117 33.23 -0.34 -9.42
CA ASP A 117 34.52 -0.56 -10.06
C ASP A 117 35.59 -0.12 -9.05
N GLU A 118 36.33 -1.11 -8.56
CA GLU A 118 37.55 -0.92 -7.79
C GLU A 118 38.66 -0.44 -8.75
N GLU A 119 39.23 0.74 -8.51
CA GLU A 119 40.66 1.00 -8.74
C GLU A 119 41.19 2.08 -7.78
#